data_AF-G0MHY6-F1
#
_entry.id   AF-G0MHY6-F1
#
_cell.length_a   1.000
_cell.length_b   1.000
_cell.length_c   1.000
_cell.angle_alpha   90.00
_cell.angle_beta   90.00
_cell.angle_gamma   90.00
#
_symmetry.space_group_name_H-M   'P 1'
#
loop_
_entity.id
_entity.type
_entity.pdbx_description
1 polymer ?
#
loop_
_entity_poly.entity_id
_entity_poly.type
_entity_poly.pdbx_seq_one_letter_code
_entity_poly.pdbx_strand_id
1 'polypeptide(L)'
;MGHESCWKLCIRKKKIFKQMVPQRISPVVLLISLVSIRIGAFVLQPNQHKCPSCATSKFIKKQWLMQDVSSGHAMEWSDWKGTDCDRGVAYVVPCNGSCLTVKIEKLLTINEYLYSGTMQECSDNFIHASPDLPPNIDFGKFYEDADFVSKRRGHRITYNFHRQSIIDKHDESVRKLREIEVAKEAEEKARAEELKNSFGFRDVVVIVSIFLSFLIVVSIIALYLNFFSFMRELINARRNVELELGHQKDSEVVEPHSSVEQKDEQKTDEALDPVALVANETEEVPPARGNAKEV
;
A
#
# COMPACT_ATOMS: atom_id res chain seq x y z
N MET A 1 -62.80 6.36 14.82
CA MET A 1 -62.60 6.49 16.27
C MET A 1 -61.36 5.68 16.61
N GLY A 2 -60.19 6.19 16.99
CA GLY A 2 -59.71 7.52 17.33
C GLY A 2 -58.44 7.27 18.15
N HIS A 3 -57.28 7.77 17.73
CA HIS A 3 -56.11 8.03 18.59
C HIS A 3 -55.02 8.74 17.75
N GLU A 4 -55.37 9.95 17.31
CA GLU A 4 -54.37 11.00 17.08
C GLU A 4 -54.25 11.80 18.38
N SER A 5 -53.08 12.43 18.62
CA SER A 5 -52.82 13.51 19.60
C SER A 5 -52.00 13.15 20.82
N CYS A 6 -50.68 13.08 20.63
CA CYS A 6 -49.68 13.56 21.58
C CYS A 6 -48.42 13.65 20.72
N TRP A 7 -47.85 14.80 20.37
CA TRP A 7 -46.83 15.49 21.14
C TRP A 7 -46.63 16.88 20.50
N LYS A 8 -47.48 17.84 20.87
CA LYS A 8 -47.23 19.28 20.69
C LYS A 8 -47.24 19.91 22.07
N LEU A 9 -46.14 19.82 22.82
CA LEU A 9 -45.91 20.70 23.98
C LEU A 9 -44.46 20.62 24.45
N CYS A 10 -43.54 21.33 23.79
CA CYS A 10 -42.32 21.77 24.45
C CYS A 10 -41.71 22.98 23.73
N ILE A 11 -42.45 24.09 23.74
CA ILE A 11 -41.92 25.43 23.47
C ILE A 11 -42.09 26.23 24.76
N ARG A 12 -40.98 26.85 25.21
CA ARG A 12 -40.82 27.82 26.32
C ARG A 12 -40.16 27.27 27.58
N LYS A 13 -38.82 27.30 27.62
CA LYS A 13 -38.12 28.09 28.64
C LYS A 13 -36.99 28.90 28.02
N LYS A 14 -37.28 30.20 27.91
CA LYS A 14 -36.34 31.29 27.66
C LYS A 14 -35.37 31.41 28.85
N LYS A 15 -34.14 31.78 28.51
CA LYS A 15 -33.28 32.76 29.20
C LYS A 15 -33.12 32.59 30.71
N ILE A 16 -31.89 32.26 31.11
CA ILE A 16 -31.00 33.08 31.95
C ILE A 16 -29.74 32.23 32.10
N PHE A 17 -28.65 32.62 31.45
CA PHE A 17 -27.28 32.46 31.95
C PHE A 17 -26.37 33.24 30.99
N LYS A 18 -26.21 34.52 31.30
CA LYS A 18 -25.23 35.42 30.69
C LYS A 18 -24.22 35.72 31.79
N GLN A 19 -22.94 35.71 31.39
CA GLN A 19 -21.73 36.23 32.05
C GLN A 19 -20.80 35.21 32.73
N MET A 20 -19.50 35.54 32.57
CA MET A 20 -18.26 34.89 33.02
C MET A 20 -17.78 33.78 32.06
N VAL A 21 -16.62 33.82 31.39
CA VAL A 21 -15.38 34.61 31.40
C VAL A 21 -14.72 34.43 30.01
N PRO A 22 -14.04 35.43 29.41
CA PRO A 22 -13.31 35.22 28.15
C PRO A 22 -11.89 34.70 28.45
N GLN A 23 -11.69 33.38 28.44
CA GLN A 23 -10.35 32.83 28.24
C GLN A 23 -10.08 32.78 26.74
N ARG A 24 -9.05 33.51 26.30
CA ARG A 24 -8.50 33.45 24.94
C ARG A 24 -7.92 32.05 24.70
N ILE A 25 -8.77 31.11 24.29
CA ILE A 25 -8.34 29.87 23.67
C ILE A 25 -8.04 30.23 22.20
N SER A 26 -6.77 30.11 21.83
CA SER A 26 -6.30 30.38 20.47
C SER A 26 -7.06 29.49 19.47
N PRO A 27 -7.57 30.02 18.35
CA PRO A 27 -8.36 29.26 17.35
C PRO A 27 -7.58 28.10 16.72
N VAL A 28 -6.25 28.07 16.90
CA VAL A 28 -5.37 26.99 16.42
C VAL A 28 -5.55 25.70 17.23
N VAL A 29 -5.89 25.78 18.52
CA VAL A 29 -6.00 24.59 19.40
C VAL A 29 -7.33 23.85 19.22
N LEU A 30 -8.37 24.56 18.75
CA LEU A 30 -9.72 24.01 18.55
C LEU A 30 -9.88 23.25 17.21
N LEU A 31 -9.02 23.53 16.23
CA LEU A 31 -8.97 22.77 14.96
C LEU A 31 -8.25 21.42 15.10
N ILE A 32 -7.35 21.27 16.08
CA ILE A 32 -6.62 20.01 16.30
C ILE A 32 -7.49 18.98 17.06
N SER A 33 -8.49 19.44 17.82
CA SER A 33 -9.32 18.57 18.66
C SER A 33 -10.53 17.93 17.96
N LEU A 34 -10.95 18.45 16.79
CA LEU A 34 -12.08 17.89 16.00
C LEU A 34 -11.63 16.87 14.93
N VAL A 35 -10.33 16.69 14.74
CA VAL A 35 -9.75 15.61 13.91
C VAL A 35 -9.62 14.30 14.72
N SER A 36 -9.90 14.35 16.03
CA SER A 36 -9.87 13.18 16.89
C SER A 36 -11.19 12.42 16.82
N ILE A 37 -11.12 11.24 16.20
CA ILE A 37 -11.93 10.06 16.53
C ILE A 37 -13.36 10.08 15.96
N ARG A 38 -13.45 10.01 14.64
CA ARG A 38 -14.30 8.97 14.02
C ARG A 38 -13.39 7.88 13.46
N ILE A 39 -12.62 7.25 14.35
CA ILE A 39 -12.26 5.85 14.14
C ILE A 39 -13.60 5.14 14.30
N GLY A 40 -14.32 5.03 13.19
CA GLY A 40 -15.44 4.13 13.10
C GLY A 40 -14.92 2.81 13.63
N ALA A 41 -15.60 2.27 14.63
CA ALA A 41 -15.52 0.87 14.93
C ALA A 41 -15.91 0.16 13.63
N PHE A 42 -14.92 -0.10 12.77
CA PHE A 42 -14.94 -1.24 11.89
C PHE A 42 -15.01 -2.40 12.86
N VAL A 43 -16.24 -2.76 13.23
CA VAL A 43 -16.54 -4.07 13.75
C VAL A 43 -16.01 -4.98 12.65
N LEU A 44 -14.79 -5.48 12.84
CA LEU A 44 -14.23 -6.57 12.07
C LEU A 44 -15.27 -7.67 12.19
N GLN A 45 -16.12 -7.80 11.17
CA GLN A 45 -17.11 -8.85 11.12
C GLN A 45 -16.32 -10.16 11.26
N PRO A 46 -16.74 -11.05 12.18
CA PRO A 46 -16.01 -12.27 12.48
C PRO A 46 -15.78 -13.04 11.18
N ASN A 47 -14.51 -13.28 10.85
CA ASN A 47 -13.98 -14.09 9.74
C ASN A 47 -15.06 -14.74 8.86
N GLN A 48 -15.63 -13.95 7.95
CA GLN A 48 -16.51 -14.47 6.91
C GLN A 48 -15.66 -15.31 5.97
N HIS A 49 -16.03 -16.57 5.80
CA HIS A 49 -15.38 -17.42 4.83
C HIS A 49 -16.03 -17.23 3.47
N LYS A 50 -15.40 -17.70 2.40
CA LYS A 50 -15.81 -17.43 1.02
C LYS A 50 -16.42 -18.67 0.39
N CYS A 51 -17.69 -18.68 0.04
CA CYS A 51 -18.30 -19.83 -0.63
C CYS A 51 -18.33 -19.64 -2.16
N PRO A 52 -18.18 -20.74 -2.93
CA PRO A 52 -18.53 -20.72 -4.35
C PRO A 52 -20.06 -20.59 -4.50
N SER A 53 -20.48 -19.66 -5.37
CA SER A 53 -21.86 -19.49 -5.81
C SER A 53 -21.94 -19.86 -7.29
N CYS A 54 -22.55 -21.00 -7.57
CA CYS A 54 -22.75 -21.51 -8.93
C CYS A 54 -23.93 -22.49 -8.98
N ALA A 55 -24.50 -22.67 -10.17
CA ALA A 55 -25.44 -23.75 -10.42
C ALA A 55 -25.21 -24.36 -11.81
N THR A 56 -25.35 -25.67 -11.93
CA THR A 56 -25.30 -26.30 -13.25
C THR A 56 -26.61 -26.05 -14.01
N SER A 57 -26.55 -25.98 -15.34
CA SER A 57 -27.74 -25.81 -16.18
C SER A 57 -28.81 -26.90 -15.94
N LYS A 58 -28.39 -28.10 -15.53
CA LYS A 58 -29.30 -29.21 -15.18
C LYS A 58 -29.99 -28.96 -13.84
N PHE A 59 -29.30 -28.38 -12.86
CA PHE A 59 -29.90 -27.99 -11.57
C PHE A 59 -30.97 -26.91 -11.76
N ILE A 60 -30.69 -25.88 -12.56
CA ILE A 60 -31.65 -24.79 -12.84
C ILE A 60 -32.96 -25.34 -13.44
N LYS A 61 -32.88 -26.32 -14.35
CA LYS A 61 -34.07 -27.00 -14.91
C LYS A 61 -34.89 -27.79 -13.88
N LYS A 62 -34.37 -27.98 -12.66
CA LYS A 62 -35.01 -28.65 -11.53
C LYS A 62 -35.46 -27.68 -10.43
N GLN A 63 -35.54 -26.38 -10.72
CA GLN A 63 -36.07 -25.35 -9.81
C GLN A 63 -37.40 -25.75 -9.15
N TRP A 64 -38.30 -26.37 -9.93
CA TRP A 64 -39.61 -26.85 -9.45
C TRP A 64 -39.52 -27.88 -8.30
N LEU A 65 -38.37 -28.55 -8.11
CA LEU A 65 -38.13 -29.46 -7.00
C LEU A 65 -37.74 -28.69 -5.73
N MET A 66 -37.02 -27.58 -5.88
CA MET A 66 -36.50 -26.76 -4.78
C MET A 66 -37.39 -25.55 -4.45
N GLN A 67 -38.49 -25.33 -5.16
CA GLN A 67 -39.45 -24.24 -4.92
C GLN A 67 -40.89 -24.74 -4.93
N ASP A 68 -41.12 -25.85 -4.25
CA ASP A 68 -42.42 -26.49 -4.21
C ASP A 68 -43.21 -26.05 -2.97
N VAL A 69 -44.04 -25.02 -3.15
CA VAL A 69 -44.91 -24.47 -2.09
C VAL A 69 -45.82 -25.54 -1.50
N SER A 70 -46.25 -26.52 -2.30
CA SER A 70 -47.13 -27.60 -1.83
C SER A 70 -46.48 -28.53 -0.80
N SER A 71 -45.16 -28.64 -0.81
CA SER A 71 -44.39 -29.39 0.19
C SER A 71 -43.79 -28.50 1.27
N GLY A 72 -44.12 -27.19 1.29
CA GLY A 72 -43.51 -26.25 2.23
C GLY A 72 -42.03 -26.02 1.98
N HIS A 73 -41.55 -26.32 0.77
CA HIS A 73 -40.16 -26.18 0.40
C HIS A 73 -39.95 -24.81 -0.26
N ALA A 74 -39.14 -23.97 0.38
CA ALA A 74 -38.85 -22.61 -0.05
C ALA A 74 -37.35 -22.35 0.09
N MET A 75 -36.67 -22.28 -1.06
CA MET A 75 -35.29 -21.82 -1.17
C MET A 75 -35.23 -20.48 -1.90
N GLU A 76 -34.33 -19.62 -1.44
CA GLU A 76 -33.96 -18.41 -2.14
C GLU A 76 -33.33 -18.77 -3.50
N TRP A 77 -33.59 -17.95 -4.52
CA TRP A 77 -33.11 -18.22 -5.87
C TRP A 77 -32.18 -17.11 -6.34
N SER A 78 -30.90 -17.44 -6.43
CA SER A 78 -29.85 -16.52 -6.87
C SER A 78 -29.76 -16.46 -8.41
N ASP A 79 -29.22 -15.36 -8.93
CA ASP A 79 -28.92 -15.26 -10.37
C ASP A 79 -27.56 -15.90 -10.70
N TRP A 80 -27.58 -17.17 -11.07
CA TRP A 80 -26.39 -17.93 -11.47
C TRP A 80 -26.03 -17.78 -12.96
N LYS A 81 -26.54 -16.76 -13.66
CA LYS A 81 -26.19 -16.52 -15.08
C LYS A 81 -24.68 -16.44 -15.27
N GLY A 82 -24.18 -17.21 -16.24
CA GLY A 82 -22.76 -17.26 -16.59
C GLY A 82 -21.91 -18.17 -15.69
N THR A 83 -22.49 -18.82 -14.68
CA THR A 83 -21.80 -19.80 -13.83
C THR A 83 -22.10 -21.23 -14.26
N ASP A 84 -21.20 -22.16 -13.96
CA ASP A 84 -21.37 -23.60 -14.13
C ASP A 84 -20.43 -24.35 -13.18
N CYS A 85 -21.01 -24.99 -12.15
CA CYS A 85 -20.23 -25.74 -11.17
C CYS A 85 -19.44 -26.90 -11.79
N ASP A 86 -19.96 -27.57 -12.83
CA ASP A 86 -19.28 -28.70 -13.46
C ASP A 86 -18.04 -28.23 -14.24
N ARG A 87 -18.03 -26.97 -14.71
CA ARG A 87 -16.90 -26.33 -15.39
C ARG A 87 -15.98 -25.57 -14.45
N GLY A 88 -16.30 -25.50 -13.16
CA GLY A 88 -15.56 -24.70 -12.19
C GLY A 88 -15.72 -23.19 -12.36
N VAL A 89 -16.75 -22.73 -13.08
CA VAL A 89 -17.02 -21.29 -13.24
C VAL A 89 -18.02 -20.88 -12.15
N ALA A 90 -17.53 -20.21 -11.11
CA ALA A 90 -18.34 -19.80 -9.96
C ALA A 90 -18.03 -18.36 -9.56
N TYR A 91 -19.02 -17.69 -8.98
CA TYR A 91 -18.78 -16.48 -8.20
C TYR A 91 -18.25 -16.88 -6.83
N VAL A 92 -17.53 -15.97 -6.18
CA VAL A 92 -17.05 -16.14 -4.82
C VAL A 92 -17.78 -15.14 -3.94
N VAL A 93 -18.58 -15.65 -3.00
CA VAL A 93 -19.43 -14.82 -2.14
C VAL A 93 -19.01 -14.95 -0.67
N PRO A 94 -19.03 -13.86 0.12
CA PRO A 94 -18.79 -13.94 1.55
C PRO A 94 -19.95 -14.67 2.24
N CYS A 95 -19.64 -15.51 3.21
CA CYS A 95 -20.58 -16.37 3.92
C CYS A 95 -20.30 -16.40 5.42
N ASN A 96 -21.35 -16.27 6.24
CA ASN A 96 -21.24 -16.40 7.70
C ASN A 96 -21.44 -17.87 8.13
N GLY A 97 -22.46 -18.54 7.60
CA GLY A 97 -22.76 -19.97 7.74
C GLY A 97 -21.95 -20.84 6.79
N SER A 98 -22.18 -22.14 6.76
CA SER A 98 -21.46 -23.10 5.93
C SER A 98 -21.75 -22.92 4.44
N CYS A 99 -20.82 -23.31 3.57
CA CYS A 99 -21.10 -23.48 2.15
C CYS A 99 -22.04 -24.68 1.96
N LEU A 100 -23.13 -24.46 1.25
CA LEU A 100 -24.12 -25.47 0.91
C LEU A 100 -23.87 -25.99 -0.51
N THR A 101 -23.74 -27.29 -0.65
CA THR A 101 -23.78 -28.00 -1.93
C THR A 101 -25.06 -28.82 -2.00
N VAL A 102 -25.92 -28.53 -2.97
CA VAL A 102 -27.11 -29.33 -3.25
C VAL A 102 -26.90 -30.15 -4.51
N LYS A 103 -26.92 -31.47 -4.37
CA LYS A 103 -26.83 -32.42 -5.48
C LYS A 103 -28.18 -33.10 -5.72
N ILE A 104 -28.65 -33.06 -6.96
CA ILE A 104 -29.88 -33.72 -7.39
C ILE A 104 -29.53 -34.90 -8.29
N GLU A 105 -30.07 -36.07 -7.99
CA GLU A 105 -29.90 -37.28 -8.78
C GLU A 105 -31.26 -37.92 -9.05
N LYS A 106 -31.52 -38.28 -10.30
CA LYS A 106 -32.77 -38.93 -10.73
C LYS A 106 -32.66 -40.43 -10.51
N LEU A 107 -33.65 -41.03 -9.85
CA LEU A 107 -33.72 -42.49 -9.71
C LEU A 107 -34.03 -43.12 -11.08
N LEU A 108 -33.18 -44.04 -11.54
CA LEU A 108 -33.41 -44.83 -12.75
C LEU A 108 -34.00 -46.20 -12.41
N THR A 109 -33.35 -46.90 -11.48
CA THR A 109 -33.76 -48.20 -10.95
C THR A 109 -33.64 -48.20 -9.43
N ILE A 110 -33.99 -49.29 -8.73
CA ILE A 110 -34.07 -49.35 -7.25
C ILE A 110 -32.76 -48.86 -6.57
N ASN A 111 -31.60 -49.09 -7.19
CA ASN A 111 -30.28 -48.76 -6.64
C ASN A 111 -29.43 -47.87 -7.55
N GLU A 112 -29.97 -47.38 -8.68
CA GLU A 112 -29.21 -46.60 -9.65
C GLU A 112 -29.75 -45.17 -9.73
N TYR A 113 -28.83 -44.21 -9.58
CA TYR A 113 -29.13 -42.79 -9.61
C TYR A 113 -28.32 -42.13 -10.73
N LEU A 114 -29.02 -41.40 -11.60
CA LEU A 114 -28.42 -40.60 -12.65
C LEU A 114 -28.24 -39.17 -12.16
N TYR A 115 -27.02 -38.65 -12.28
CA TYR A 115 -26.74 -37.26 -11.95
C TYR A 115 -27.62 -36.28 -12.73
N SER A 116 -28.32 -35.40 -12.00
CA SER A 116 -29.29 -34.45 -12.56
C SER A 116 -28.96 -32.98 -12.28
N GLY A 117 -27.88 -32.67 -11.56
CA GLY A 117 -27.39 -31.31 -11.37
C GLY A 117 -26.83 -31.06 -9.97
N THR A 118 -26.04 -29.99 -9.84
CA THR A 118 -25.45 -29.52 -8.59
C THR A 118 -25.59 -28.01 -8.52
N MET A 119 -25.74 -27.48 -7.32
CA MET A 119 -25.59 -26.07 -7.00
C MET A 119 -24.72 -25.94 -5.76
N GLN A 120 -23.90 -24.89 -5.72
CA GLN A 120 -23.14 -24.49 -4.56
C GLN A 120 -23.51 -23.05 -4.24
N GLU A 121 -23.79 -22.75 -2.98
CA GLU A 121 -24.15 -21.43 -2.51
C GLU A 121 -23.80 -21.27 -1.02
N CYS A 122 -23.78 -20.05 -0.51
CA CYS A 122 -23.77 -19.82 0.93
C CYS A 122 -25.08 -20.31 1.59
N SER A 123 -25.02 -20.95 2.77
CA SER A 123 -26.24 -21.36 3.48
C SER A 123 -27.06 -20.18 4.00
N ASP A 124 -26.43 -19.01 4.16
CA ASP A 124 -27.05 -17.82 4.76
C ASP A 124 -28.32 -17.42 4.01
N ASN A 125 -29.45 -17.50 4.71
CA ASN A 125 -30.79 -17.22 4.19
C ASN A 125 -31.24 -18.07 2.99
N PHE A 126 -30.40 -18.96 2.48
CA PHE A 126 -30.71 -19.72 1.27
C PHE A 126 -31.88 -20.70 1.46
N ILE A 127 -31.93 -21.36 2.62
CA ILE A 127 -33.00 -22.30 2.97
C ILE A 127 -33.93 -21.64 3.98
N HIS A 128 -35.08 -21.14 3.52
CA HIS A 128 -36.11 -20.61 4.41
C HIS A 128 -36.93 -21.72 5.08
N ALA A 129 -37.28 -22.75 4.32
CA ALA A 129 -38.01 -23.90 4.80
C ALA A 129 -37.76 -25.11 3.89
N SER A 130 -37.52 -26.27 4.49
CA SER A 130 -37.38 -27.51 3.74
C SER A 130 -37.84 -28.70 4.58
N PRO A 131 -38.86 -29.46 4.15
CA PRO A 131 -39.22 -30.72 4.81
C PRO A 131 -38.15 -31.81 4.62
N ASP A 132 -37.19 -31.59 3.71
CA ASP A 132 -36.08 -32.51 3.47
C ASP A 132 -35.00 -32.44 4.56
N LEU A 133 -35.06 -31.41 5.41
CA LEU A 133 -34.09 -31.18 6.47
C LEU A 133 -34.75 -31.24 7.86
N PRO A 134 -34.01 -31.60 8.93
CA PRO A 134 -34.53 -31.63 10.29
C PRO A 134 -35.14 -30.28 10.73
N PRO A 135 -36.38 -30.26 11.29
CA PRO A 135 -37.09 -29.02 11.59
C PRO A 135 -36.53 -28.22 12.77
N ASN A 136 -35.65 -28.80 13.59
CA ASN A 136 -35.12 -28.19 14.81
C ASN A 136 -33.79 -27.47 14.61
N ILE A 137 -33.36 -27.26 13.35
CA ILE A 137 -32.07 -26.66 13.00
C ILE A 137 -32.33 -25.45 12.12
N ASP A 138 -31.73 -24.30 12.49
CA ASP A 138 -31.74 -23.09 11.67
C ASP A 138 -30.65 -23.19 10.58
N PHE A 139 -31.06 -23.61 9.38
CA PHE A 139 -30.13 -23.76 8.25
C PHE A 139 -29.63 -22.43 7.68
N GLY A 140 -30.31 -21.31 7.97
CA GLY A 140 -29.87 -19.98 7.55
C GLY A 140 -28.65 -19.47 8.32
N LYS A 141 -28.24 -20.17 9.39
CA LYS A 141 -27.06 -19.86 10.22
C LYS A 141 -26.26 -21.12 10.57
N PHE A 142 -26.46 -22.18 9.80
CA PHE A 142 -25.79 -23.45 10.06
C PHE A 142 -24.28 -23.29 9.86
N TYR A 143 -23.47 -23.74 10.81
CA TYR A 143 -22.02 -23.48 10.82
C TYR A 143 -21.18 -24.75 10.98
N GLU A 144 -21.81 -25.91 10.78
CA GLU A 144 -21.17 -27.22 10.93
C GLU A 144 -21.01 -27.89 9.57
N ASP A 145 -20.18 -28.93 9.55
CA ASP A 145 -20.06 -29.85 8.42
C ASP A 145 -21.09 -30.96 8.59
N ALA A 146 -22.02 -31.10 7.66
CA ALA A 146 -23.07 -32.11 7.76
C ALA A 146 -23.63 -32.51 6.39
N ASP A 147 -24.07 -33.77 6.30
CA ASP A 147 -24.71 -34.32 5.12
C ASP A 147 -26.15 -34.75 5.43
N PHE A 148 -27.10 -34.25 4.64
CA PHE A 148 -28.49 -34.66 4.71
C PHE A 148 -28.94 -35.18 3.35
N VAL A 149 -29.68 -36.29 3.35
CA VAL A 149 -30.20 -36.90 2.13
C VAL A 149 -31.69 -37.06 2.24
N SER A 150 -32.42 -36.57 1.24
CA SER A 150 -33.86 -36.76 1.09
C SER A 150 -34.18 -37.40 -0.26
N LYS A 151 -35.36 -38.03 -0.33
CA LYS A 151 -35.92 -38.58 -1.57
C LYS A 151 -37.29 -37.97 -1.81
N ARG A 152 -37.48 -37.35 -2.98
CA ARG A 152 -38.75 -36.71 -3.34
C ARG A 152 -39.00 -36.78 -4.83
N ARG A 153 -40.23 -37.13 -5.22
CA ARG A 153 -40.69 -37.19 -6.63
C ARG A 153 -39.70 -37.95 -7.55
N GLY A 154 -39.19 -39.09 -7.08
CA GLY A 154 -38.23 -39.92 -7.84
C GLY A 154 -36.82 -39.33 -7.98
N HIS A 155 -36.46 -38.34 -7.17
CA HIS A 155 -35.11 -37.77 -7.12
C HIS A 155 -34.52 -37.95 -5.71
N ARG A 156 -33.22 -38.24 -5.63
CA ARG A 156 -32.42 -38.12 -4.41
C ARG A 156 -31.80 -36.74 -4.38
N ILE A 157 -32.00 -36.03 -3.28
CA ILE A 157 -31.47 -34.69 -3.05
C ILE A 157 -30.50 -34.80 -1.87
N THR A 158 -29.25 -34.44 -2.10
CA THR A 158 -28.21 -34.44 -1.06
C THR A 158 -27.83 -33.01 -0.77
N TYR A 159 -27.89 -32.62 0.50
CA TYR A 159 -27.47 -31.34 1.04
C TYR A 159 -26.17 -31.57 1.81
N ASN A 160 -25.06 -31.10 1.28
CA ASN A 160 -23.76 -31.16 1.92
C ASN A 160 -23.40 -29.76 2.40
N PHE A 161 -23.31 -29.58 3.71
CA PHE A 161 -22.84 -28.36 4.35
C PHE A 161 -21.36 -28.53 4.66
N HIS A 162 -20.54 -27.59 4.22
CA HIS A 162 -19.12 -27.59 4.52
C HIS A 162 -18.60 -26.18 4.82
N ARG A 163 -17.80 -26.06 5.87
CA ARG A 163 -17.21 -24.79 6.31
C ARG A 163 -15.88 -24.48 5.65
N GLN A 164 -15.11 -25.49 5.21
CA GLN A 164 -13.83 -25.19 4.55
C GLN A 164 -14.12 -24.84 3.09
N SER A 165 -14.07 -23.55 2.76
CA SER A 165 -14.00 -23.22 1.35
C SER A 165 -12.62 -23.61 0.81
N ILE A 166 -12.59 -24.10 -0.42
CA ILE A 166 -11.33 -24.39 -1.14
C ILE A 166 -10.47 -23.11 -1.25
N ILE A 167 -11.12 -21.95 -1.21
CA ILE A 167 -10.48 -20.63 -1.28
C ILE A 167 -9.76 -20.33 0.04
N ASP A 168 -10.31 -20.67 1.20
CA ASP A 168 -9.67 -20.43 2.50
C ASP A 168 -8.44 -21.29 2.71
N LYS A 169 -8.38 -22.51 2.15
CA LYS A 169 -7.15 -23.32 2.16
C LYS A 169 -6.03 -22.66 1.37
N HIS A 170 -6.36 -22.05 0.23
CA HIS A 170 -5.41 -21.28 -0.55
C HIS A 170 -5.06 -19.96 0.14
N ASP A 171 -6.03 -19.23 0.70
CA ASP A 171 -5.80 -18.00 1.45
C ASP A 171 -4.95 -18.26 2.70
N GLU A 172 -5.10 -19.39 3.40
CA GLU A 172 -4.25 -19.76 4.54
C GLU A 172 -2.81 -20.04 4.10
N SER A 173 -2.61 -20.70 2.96
CA SER A 173 -1.27 -20.91 2.39
C SER A 173 -0.61 -19.60 1.96
N VAL A 174 -1.39 -18.68 1.38
CA VAL A 174 -0.93 -17.34 0.99
C VAL A 174 -0.65 -16.48 2.23
N ARG A 175 -1.47 -16.61 3.28
CA ARG A 175 -1.26 -15.89 4.54
C ARG A 175 0.00 -16.35 5.25
N LYS A 176 0.27 -17.65 5.28
CA LYS A 176 1.54 -18.20 5.80
C LYS A 176 2.75 -17.71 5.00
N LEU A 177 2.64 -17.66 3.66
CA LEU A 177 3.69 -17.09 2.82
C LEU A 177 3.94 -15.61 3.11
N ARG A 178 2.87 -14.83 3.28
CA ARG A 178 2.97 -13.41 3.65
C ARG A 178 3.56 -13.18 5.03
N GLU A 179 3.20 -14.00 6.01
CA GLU A 179 3.78 -13.96 7.36
C GLU A 179 5.29 -14.26 7.33
N ILE A 180 5.73 -15.21 6.48
CA ILE A 180 7.15 -15.51 6.25
C ILE A 180 7.86 -14.34 5.58
N GLU A 181 7.24 -13.70 4.59
CA GLU A 181 7.81 -12.55 3.87
C GLU A 181 7.98 -11.33 4.79
N VAL A 182 6.96 -11.02 5.60
CA VAL A 182 7.02 -9.96 6.61
C VAL A 182 8.10 -10.26 7.67
N ALA A 183 8.25 -11.52 8.09
CA ALA A 183 9.32 -11.91 8.99
C ALA A 183 10.72 -11.70 8.37
N LYS A 184 10.89 -12.03 7.08
CA LYS A 184 12.14 -11.77 6.35
C LYS A 184 12.46 -10.29 6.23
N GLU A 185 11.48 -9.45 5.88
CA GLU A 185 11.68 -8.00 5.83
C GLU A 185 12.05 -7.42 7.20
N ALA A 186 11.48 -7.94 8.29
CA ALA A 186 11.82 -7.53 9.64
C ALA A 186 13.27 -7.91 10.01
N GLU A 187 13.72 -9.12 9.64
CA GLU A 187 15.12 -9.55 9.83
C GLU A 187 16.10 -8.71 9.01
N GLU A 188 15.76 -8.36 7.76
CA GLU A 188 16.60 -7.53 6.90
C GLU A 188 16.73 -6.10 7.47
N LYS A 189 15.63 -5.52 7.96
CA LYS A 189 15.66 -4.22 8.66
C LYS A 189 16.51 -4.26 9.92
N ALA A 190 16.41 -5.32 10.72
CA ALA A 190 17.23 -5.49 11.92
C ALA A 190 18.74 -5.55 11.58
N ARG A 191 19.12 -6.28 10.53
CA ARG A 191 20.51 -6.30 10.05
C ARG A 191 20.97 -4.94 9.50
N ALA A 192 20.10 -4.22 8.79
CA ALA A 192 20.41 -2.89 8.28
C ALA A 192 20.62 -1.86 9.41
N GLU A 193 19.86 -1.96 10.51
CA GLU A 193 20.07 -1.14 11.71
C GLU A 193 21.35 -1.51 12.44
N GLU A 194 21.68 -2.80 12.54
CA GLU A 194 22.95 -3.25 13.11
C GLU A 194 24.16 -2.72 12.32
N LEU A 195 24.07 -2.71 10.97
CA LEU A 195 25.11 -2.15 10.11
C LEU A 195 25.27 -0.63 10.28
N LYS A 196 24.17 0.10 10.51
CA LYS A 196 24.21 1.54 10.83
C LYS A 196 24.84 1.81 12.18
N ASN A 197 24.57 0.97 13.18
CA ASN A 197 25.19 1.09 14.50
C ASN A 197 26.68 0.65 14.49
N SER A 198 27.07 -0.17 13.52
CA SER A 198 28.46 -0.56 13.25
C SER A 198 29.28 0.52 12.54
N PHE A 199 28.66 1.54 11.93
CA PHE A 199 29.35 2.77 11.53
C PHE A 199 29.68 3.55 12.81
N GLY A 200 30.60 2.98 13.58
CA GLY A 200 30.81 3.32 14.97
C GLY A 200 31.32 4.75 15.11
N PHE A 201 31.06 5.35 16.27
CA PHE A 201 31.63 6.64 16.69
C PHE A 201 33.13 6.79 16.33
N ARG A 202 33.88 5.68 16.32
CA ARG A 202 35.27 5.61 15.89
C ARG A 202 35.50 6.10 14.45
N ASP A 203 34.66 5.74 13.48
CA ASP A 203 34.82 6.15 12.08
C ASP A 203 34.53 7.65 11.91
N VAL A 204 33.54 8.16 12.64
CA VAL A 204 33.25 9.60 12.68
C VAL A 204 34.43 10.38 13.28
N VAL A 205 35.01 9.90 14.37
CA VAL A 205 36.19 10.52 15.00
C VAL A 205 37.39 10.53 14.04
N VAL A 206 37.61 9.44 13.28
CA VAL A 206 38.70 9.37 12.29
C VAL A 206 38.48 10.38 11.16
N ILE A 207 37.28 10.47 10.60
CA ILE A 207 36.97 11.43 9.52
C ILE A 207 37.16 12.87 10.00
N VAL A 208 36.66 13.21 11.20
CA VAL A 208 36.80 14.55 11.79
C VAL A 208 38.28 14.87 12.05
N SER A 209 39.06 13.91 12.54
CA SER A 209 40.50 14.11 12.78
C SER A 209 41.27 14.39 11.49
N ILE A 210 40.96 13.68 10.40
CA ILE A 210 41.58 13.91 9.10
C ILE A 210 41.23 15.32 8.61
N PHE A 211 39.96 15.72 8.70
CA PHE A 211 39.51 17.04 8.27
C PHE A 211 40.18 18.19 9.06
N LEU A 212 40.27 18.06 10.39
CA LEU A 212 40.94 19.06 11.23
C LEU A 212 42.44 19.16 10.92
N SER A 213 43.11 18.03 10.67
CA SER A 213 44.53 18.03 10.31
C SER A 213 44.78 18.79 9.00
N PHE A 214 43.90 18.63 8.01
CA PHE A 214 43.98 19.34 6.74
C PHE A 214 43.83 20.85 6.91
N LEU A 215 42.86 21.30 7.72
CA LEU A 215 42.65 22.73 8.01
C LEU A 215 43.87 23.37 8.70
N ILE A 216 44.53 22.65 9.60
CA ILE A 216 45.74 23.13 10.26
C ILE A 216 46.87 23.33 9.24
N VAL A 217 47.08 22.36 8.34
CA VAL A 217 48.12 22.46 7.30
C VAL A 217 47.86 23.64 6.36
N VAL A 218 46.62 23.81 5.89
CA VAL A 218 46.25 24.95 5.04
C VAL A 218 46.46 26.29 5.76
N SER A 219 46.10 26.38 7.04
CA SER A 219 46.29 27.58 7.84
C SER A 219 47.76 27.94 8.00
N ILE A 220 48.63 26.94 8.24
CA ILE A 220 50.08 27.14 8.35
C ILE A 220 50.65 27.64 7.02
N ILE A 221 50.26 27.05 5.89
CA ILE A 221 50.70 27.48 4.56
C ILE A 221 50.28 28.95 4.31
N ALA A 222 49.03 29.31 4.63
CA ALA A 222 48.55 30.69 4.48
C ALA A 222 49.36 31.68 5.34
N LEU A 223 49.70 31.31 6.58
CA LEU A 223 50.55 32.14 7.44
C LEU A 223 51.97 32.30 6.87
N TYR A 224 52.56 31.24 6.33
CA TYR A 224 53.87 31.33 5.67
C TYR A 224 53.85 32.23 4.43
N LEU A 225 52.81 32.14 3.60
CA LEU A 225 52.66 33.00 2.42
C LEU A 225 52.49 34.47 2.82
N ASN A 226 51.66 34.76 3.83
CA ASN A 226 51.48 36.11 4.35
C ASN A 226 52.77 36.67 4.95
N PHE A 227 53.49 35.88 5.75
CA PHE A 227 54.77 36.27 6.33
C PHE A 227 55.82 36.53 5.23
N PHE A 228 55.89 35.67 4.22
CA PHE A 228 56.80 35.84 3.10
C PHE A 228 56.48 37.10 2.28
N SER A 229 55.20 37.38 2.04
CA SER A 229 54.76 38.62 1.39
C SER A 229 55.20 39.86 2.18
N PHE A 230 54.98 39.86 3.49
CA PHE A 230 55.40 40.94 4.38
C PHE A 230 56.92 41.14 4.39
N MET A 231 57.70 40.05 4.47
CA MET A 231 59.16 40.13 4.39
C MET A 231 59.63 40.70 3.05
N ARG A 232 58.96 40.36 1.95
CA ARG A 232 59.25 40.91 0.62
C ARG A 232 59.01 42.42 0.56
N GLU A 233 57.91 42.90 1.16
CA GLU A 233 57.62 44.32 1.29
C GLU A 233 58.70 45.05 2.12
N LEU A 234 59.13 44.49 3.24
CA LEU A 234 60.21 45.07 4.05
C LEU A 234 61.54 45.16 3.28
N ILE A 235 61.90 44.14 2.52
CA ILE A 235 63.11 44.14 1.69
C ILE A 235 63.00 45.20 0.58
N ASN A 236 61.84 45.35 -0.04
CA ASN A 236 61.60 46.37 -1.06
C ASN A 236 61.64 47.78 -0.47
N ALA A 237 61.00 47.99 0.68
CA ALA A 237 61.05 49.27 1.40
C ALA A 237 62.49 49.65 1.76
N ARG A 238 63.29 48.68 2.24
CA ARG A 238 64.71 48.91 2.53
C ARG A 238 65.50 49.31 1.29
N ARG A 239 65.30 48.62 0.15
CA ARG A 239 65.96 48.97 -1.11
C ARG A 239 65.57 50.37 -1.63
N ASN A 240 64.31 50.77 -1.48
CA ASN A 240 63.86 52.10 -1.88
C ASN A 240 64.52 53.20 -1.04
N VAL A 241 64.65 53.01 0.27
CA VAL A 241 65.37 53.95 1.16
C VAL A 241 66.85 54.04 0.79
N GLU A 242 67.48 52.91 0.45
CA GLU A 242 68.89 52.88 0.05
C GLU A 242 69.12 53.55 -1.33
N LEU A 243 68.16 53.45 -2.24
CA LEU A 243 68.14 54.19 -3.51
C LEU A 243 67.98 55.70 -3.30
N GLU A 244 67.11 56.15 -2.40
CA GLU A 244 66.98 57.59 -2.08
C GLU A 244 68.27 58.16 -1.46
N LEU A 245 68.94 57.40 -0.60
CA LEU A 245 70.27 57.76 -0.05
C LEU A 245 71.37 57.74 -1.12
N GLY A 246 71.28 56.87 -2.13
CA GLY A 246 72.18 56.86 -3.28
C GLY A 246 71.98 58.06 -4.20
N HIS A 247 70.72 58.43 -4.49
CA HIS A 247 70.41 59.52 -5.42
C HIS A 247 70.78 60.91 -4.90
N GLN A 248 70.87 61.10 -3.58
CA GLN A 248 71.40 62.34 -3.00
C GLN A 248 72.91 62.51 -3.23
N LYS A 249 73.62 61.45 -3.63
CA LYS A 249 75.06 61.49 -3.93
C LYS A 249 75.36 61.77 -5.41
N ASP A 250 74.39 61.59 -6.29
CA ASP A 250 74.59 61.64 -7.75
C ASP A 250 73.86 62.83 -8.43
N SER A 251 73.27 63.75 -7.66
CA SER A 251 72.63 64.98 -8.18
C SER A 251 73.59 66.11 -8.58
N GLU A 252 74.81 65.78 -8.98
CA GLU A 252 75.65 66.68 -9.79
C GLU A 252 76.09 65.91 -11.04
N VAL A 253 75.32 66.07 -12.13
CA VAL A 253 75.74 66.15 -13.55
C VAL A 253 74.62 65.65 -14.49
N VAL A 254 73.91 66.63 -15.06
CA VAL A 254 73.59 66.84 -16.49
C VAL A 254 72.80 65.76 -17.28
N GLU A 255 71.53 66.11 -17.49
CA GLU A 255 70.71 66.18 -18.74
C GLU A 255 70.53 65.01 -19.75
N PRO A 256 69.38 65.02 -20.47
CA PRO A 256 68.63 63.82 -20.88
C PRO A 256 68.61 63.59 -22.39
N HIS A 257 68.19 62.40 -22.85
CA HIS A 257 67.57 62.26 -24.17
C HIS A 257 66.59 61.09 -24.30
N SER A 258 65.40 61.44 -24.80
CA SER A 258 64.52 60.74 -25.78
C SER A 258 64.00 59.34 -25.42
N SER A 259 62.71 59.19 -25.08
CA SER A 259 61.57 58.91 -25.99
C SER A 259 61.59 57.53 -26.63
N VAL A 260 60.51 56.74 -26.48
CA VAL A 260 59.72 56.11 -27.57
C VAL A 260 58.81 54.98 -27.06
N GLU A 261 57.54 55.07 -27.52
CA GLU A 261 56.50 54.05 -27.79
C GLU A 261 55.99 53.07 -26.71
N GLN A 262 54.90 53.52 -26.10
CA GLN A 262 53.58 52.88 -25.99
C GLN A 262 53.26 51.75 -27.00
N LYS A 263 52.88 50.55 -26.52
CA LYS A 263 51.88 49.71 -27.19
C LYS A 263 51.17 48.75 -26.23
N ASP A 264 49.86 48.99 -26.09
CA ASP A 264 48.85 48.11 -25.52
C ASP A 264 48.79 46.75 -26.24
N GLU A 265 48.46 45.67 -25.53
CA GLU A 265 47.35 44.80 -25.94
C GLU A 265 46.96 43.80 -24.85
N GLN A 266 45.79 44.07 -24.29
CA GLN A 266 44.92 43.22 -23.50
C GLN A 266 44.27 42.18 -24.42
N LYS A 267 44.35 40.88 -24.11
CA LYS A 267 43.31 39.94 -24.55
C LYS A 267 43.04 38.84 -23.53
N THR A 268 41.80 38.90 -23.10
CA THR A 268 41.03 38.08 -22.17
C THR A 268 40.45 36.85 -22.91
N ASP A 269 40.31 35.75 -22.15
CA ASP A 269 39.39 34.60 -22.25
C ASP A 269 39.20 33.86 -23.58
N GLU A 270 39.30 32.52 -23.54
CA GLU A 270 38.09 31.67 -23.64
C GLU A 270 38.37 30.21 -23.31
N ALA A 271 37.34 29.58 -22.76
CA ALA A 271 37.32 28.33 -22.06
C ALA A 271 37.28 27.10 -22.99
N LEU A 272 37.85 26.01 -22.47
CA LEU A 272 37.46 24.63 -22.77
C LEU A 272 36.00 24.41 -22.36
N ASP A 273 35.23 23.70 -23.20
CA ASP A 273 34.60 22.45 -22.75
C ASP A 273 34.09 21.56 -23.91
N PRO A 274 33.91 20.24 -23.65
CA PRO A 274 34.01 19.20 -24.67
C PRO A 274 32.68 18.51 -25.04
N VAL A 275 32.69 17.93 -26.24
CA VAL A 275 32.41 16.51 -26.58
C VAL A 275 31.23 15.79 -25.89
N ALA A 276 30.27 15.43 -26.76
CA ALA A 276 29.52 14.18 -26.87
C ALA A 276 28.52 13.76 -25.78
N LEU A 277 27.29 13.48 -26.24
CA LEU A 277 26.67 12.19 -25.96
C LEU A 277 25.71 11.78 -27.08
N VAL A 278 26.05 10.64 -27.67
CA VAL A 278 25.31 9.83 -28.63
C VAL A 278 24.69 8.67 -27.85
N ALA A 279 23.39 8.42 -28.05
CA ALA A 279 22.66 7.16 -27.84
C ALA A 279 21.25 7.42 -28.40
N ASN A 280 20.79 6.97 -29.56
CA ASN A 280 20.75 5.65 -30.21
C ASN A 280 20.05 4.53 -29.42
N GLU A 281 18.93 4.09 -30.02
CA GLU A 281 18.27 2.78 -29.95
C GLU A 281 17.64 2.40 -28.59
N THR A 282 16.56 1.62 -28.49
CA THR A 282 16.00 0.62 -29.40
C THR A 282 14.50 0.45 -29.13
N GLU A 283 13.79 0.18 -30.20
CA GLU A 283 12.42 -0.29 -30.33
C GLU A 283 12.27 -1.72 -29.77
N GLU A 284 11.24 -2.02 -28.97
CA GLU A 284 10.77 -3.39 -28.76
C GLU A 284 9.24 -3.49 -28.96
N VAL A 285 8.91 -4.35 -29.92
CA VAL A 285 7.58 -4.76 -30.37
C VAL A 285 7.15 -6.02 -29.59
N PRO A 286 5.86 -6.18 -29.24
CA PRO A 286 5.39 -7.28 -28.39
C PRO A 286 5.19 -8.60 -29.14
N PRO A 287 5.38 -9.77 -28.49
CA PRO A 287 4.98 -11.04 -29.08
C PRO A 287 3.51 -11.36 -28.84
N ALA A 288 2.84 -11.71 -29.94
CA ALA A 288 1.55 -12.38 -29.99
C ALA A 288 1.62 -13.78 -29.36
N ARG A 289 0.55 -14.19 -28.66
CA ARG A 289 0.38 -15.57 -28.18
C ARG A 289 -0.84 -16.21 -28.83
N GLY A 290 -0.56 -17.28 -29.57
CA GLY A 290 -1.50 -18.02 -30.39
C GLY A 290 -2.30 -19.10 -29.66
N ASN A 291 -3.29 -19.59 -30.41
CA ASN A 291 -4.21 -20.68 -30.15
C ASN A 291 -3.53 -22.06 -30.09
N ALA A 292 -4.10 -22.97 -29.29
CA ALA A 292 -4.17 -24.44 -29.46
C ALA A 292 -4.79 -25.02 -28.15
N LYS A 293 -5.58 -26.10 -28.09
CA LYS A 293 -6.05 -27.11 -29.05
C LYS A 293 -7.19 -27.90 -28.38
N GLU A 294 -8.09 -28.44 -29.19
CA GLU A 294 -8.98 -29.57 -28.87
C GLU A 294 -8.20 -30.79 -28.36
N VAL A 295 -8.74 -31.47 -27.33
CA VAL A 295 -9.05 -32.91 -27.27
C VAL A 295 -10.29 -33.08 -26.39
#